data_AF-A0A2N6NH83-F1
#
_entry.id   AF-A0A2N6NH83-F1
#
_cell.length_a   1.000
_cell.length_b   1.000
_cell.length_c   1.000
_cell.angle_alpha   90.00
_cell.angle_beta   90.00
_cell.angle_gamma   90.00
#
_symmetry.space_group_name_H-M   'P 1'
#
loop_
_entity.id
_entity.type
_entity.pdbx_description
1 polymer ?
#
loop_
_entity_poly.entity_id
_entity_poly.type
_entity_poly.pdbx_seq_one_letter_code
_entity_poly.pdbx_strand_id
1 'polypeptide(L)'
;MDAFISRQAVEAARDNFTVATGDFEHFLRCWSQQDCGRCINTAECSWCPYSWACVPNKQQPALFAPLYHEDICPARAERWELRSKPFGCSVSTYTALSTAVAVNATLLAVLLLWLFALALRRVRRKSRTRAALARQRYVGTLWATVPDESQRGGGETQPLLVGR
;
A
#
# COMPACT_ATOMS: atom_id res chain seq x y z
N MET A 1 -18.33 -14.97 55.80
CA MET A 1 -17.69 -14.71 54.48
C MET A 1 -18.10 -15.75 53.44
N ASP A 2 -18.55 -16.95 53.85
CA ASP A 2 -18.85 -18.08 52.96
C ASP A 2 -20.11 -17.90 52.09
N ALA A 3 -21.11 -17.17 52.58
CA ALA A 3 -22.33 -16.88 51.82
C ALA A 3 -22.08 -15.93 50.63
N PHE A 4 -21.08 -15.05 50.73
CA PHE A 4 -20.72 -14.14 49.65
C PHE A 4 -19.95 -14.88 48.54
N ILE A 5 -18.98 -15.71 48.92
CA ILE A 5 -18.24 -16.59 48.00
C ILE A 5 -19.20 -17.51 47.24
N SER A 6 -20.20 -18.07 47.94
CA SER A 6 -21.21 -18.95 47.32
C SER A 6 -22.07 -18.24 46.28
N ARG A 7 -22.45 -16.98 46.51
CA ARG A 7 -23.21 -16.18 45.53
C ARG A 7 -22.38 -15.85 44.29
N GLN A 8 -21.14 -15.42 44.49
CA GLN A 8 -20.23 -15.13 43.37
C GLN A 8 -19.98 -16.36 42.49
N ALA A 9 -19.82 -17.55 43.10
CA ALA A 9 -19.65 -18.79 42.34
C ALA A 9 -20.89 -19.14 41.51
N VAL A 10 -22.09 -18.94 42.06
CA VAL A 10 -23.35 -19.19 41.34
C VAL A 10 -23.56 -18.18 40.21
N GLU A 11 -23.24 -16.91 40.43
CA GLU A 11 -23.30 -15.86 39.40
C GLU A 11 -22.31 -16.14 38.26
N ALA A 12 -21.06 -16.48 38.58
CA ALA A 12 -20.05 -16.85 37.59
C ALA A 12 -20.45 -18.09 36.77
N ALA A 13 -21.03 -19.10 37.42
CA ALA A 13 -21.54 -20.28 36.73
C ALA A 13 -22.70 -19.92 35.79
N ARG A 14 -23.66 -19.12 36.25
CA ARG A 14 -24.77 -18.62 35.44
C ARG A 14 -24.26 -17.86 34.21
N ASP A 15 -23.31 -16.96 34.39
CA ASP A 15 -22.75 -16.17 33.29
C ASP A 15 -22.09 -17.07 32.24
N ASN A 16 -21.30 -18.06 32.67
CA ASN A 16 -20.69 -19.04 31.76
C ASN A 16 -21.75 -19.80 30.93
N PHE A 17 -22.83 -20.27 31.58
CA PHE A 17 -23.93 -20.94 30.86
C PHE A 17 -24.64 -20.00 29.88
N THR A 18 -24.84 -18.73 30.23
CA THR A 18 -25.47 -17.77 29.31
C THR A 18 -24.59 -17.50 28.08
N VAL A 19 -23.28 -17.39 28.26
CA VAL A 19 -22.33 -17.23 27.14
C VAL A 19 -22.32 -18.47 26.25
N ALA A 20 -22.23 -19.66 26.84
CA ALA A 20 -22.27 -20.91 26.09
C ALA A 20 -23.57 -21.09 25.29
N THR A 21 -24.71 -20.70 25.89
CA THR A 21 -26.01 -20.71 25.22
C THR A 21 -26.02 -19.72 24.05
N GLY A 22 -25.51 -18.51 24.25
CA GLY A 22 -25.40 -17.50 23.20
C GLY A 22 -24.53 -17.97 22.02
N ASP A 23 -23.41 -18.64 22.30
CA ASP A 23 -22.52 -19.19 21.28
C ASP A 23 -23.17 -20.35 20.51
N PHE A 24 -23.93 -21.20 21.19
CA PHE A 24 -24.66 -22.28 20.55
C PHE A 24 -25.81 -21.77 19.67
N GLU A 25 -26.59 -20.80 20.15
CA GLU A 25 -27.63 -20.14 19.35
C GLU A 25 -27.04 -19.44 18.12
N HIS A 26 -25.88 -18.80 18.28
CA HIS A 26 -25.17 -18.21 17.15
C HIS A 26 -24.72 -19.27 16.14
N PHE A 27 -24.15 -20.38 16.61
CA PHE A 27 -23.79 -21.50 15.77
C PHE A 27 -25.01 -22.03 15.00
N LEU A 28 -26.13 -22.28 15.67
CA LEU A 28 -27.37 -22.75 15.03
C LEU A 28 -27.92 -21.75 14.01
N ARG A 29 -27.86 -20.45 14.30
CA ARG A 29 -28.27 -19.40 13.39
C ARG A 29 -27.46 -19.43 12.10
N CYS A 30 -26.13 -19.54 12.18
CA CYS A 30 -25.28 -19.67 11.00
C CYS A 30 -25.53 -21.02 10.31
N TRP A 31 -25.47 -22.12 11.05
CA TRP A 31 -25.61 -23.48 10.53
C TRP A 31 -26.93 -23.75 9.81
N SER A 32 -28.02 -23.11 10.24
CA SER A 32 -29.33 -23.21 9.57
C SER A 32 -29.31 -22.67 8.13
N GLN A 33 -28.33 -21.84 7.77
CA GLN A 33 -28.18 -21.30 6.43
C GLN A 33 -27.49 -22.32 5.53
N GLN A 34 -28.22 -22.81 4.53
CA GLN A 34 -27.73 -23.78 3.53
C GLN A 34 -27.32 -23.12 2.20
N ASP A 35 -27.51 -21.80 2.10
CA ASP A 35 -27.16 -21.01 0.92
C ASP A 35 -26.04 -20.03 1.26
N CYS A 36 -25.01 -19.97 0.41
CA CYS A 36 -23.92 -19.02 0.57
C CYS A 36 -24.43 -17.58 0.71
N GLY A 37 -25.35 -17.14 -0.17
CA GLY A 37 -25.83 -15.77 -0.19
C GLY A 37 -26.55 -15.38 1.10
N ARG A 38 -27.32 -16.30 1.68
CA ARG A 38 -28.03 -16.06 2.94
C ARG A 38 -27.08 -16.14 4.15
N CYS A 39 -26.14 -17.08 4.12
CA CYS A 39 -25.09 -17.23 5.13
C CYS A 39 -24.26 -15.94 5.28
N ILE A 40 -23.67 -15.44 4.19
CA ILE A 40 -22.79 -14.26 4.27
C ILE A 40 -23.55 -12.97 4.61
N ASN A 41 -24.87 -12.92 4.36
CA ASN A 41 -25.70 -11.77 4.73
C ASN A 41 -26.18 -11.83 6.18
N THR A 42 -26.04 -12.97 6.83
CA THR A 42 -26.26 -13.12 8.27
C THR A 42 -25.05 -12.57 9.02
N ALA A 43 -25.31 -11.81 10.08
CA ALA A 43 -24.24 -11.20 10.87
C ALA A 43 -23.36 -12.28 11.51
N GLU A 44 -22.04 -12.05 11.44
CA GLU A 44 -21.01 -12.90 12.05
C GLU A 44 -21.02 -14.36 11.56
N CYS A 45 -21.42 -14.60 10.30
CA CYS A 45 -21.34 -15.91 9.66
C CYS A 45 -20.43 -15.87 8.42
N SER A 46 -19.86 -17.01 8.06
CA SER A 46 -19.07 -17.19 6.83
C SER A 46 -19.33 -18.56 6.19
N TRP A 47 -19.09 -18.67 4.89
CA TRP A 47 -19.44 -19.85 4.11
C TRP A 47 -18.20 -20.64 3.67
N CYS A 48 -18.18 -21.93 3.95
CA CYS A 48 -17.16 -22.89 3.54
C CYS A 48 -17.65 -23.64 2.29
N PRO A 49 -17.08 -23.40 1.09
CA PRO A 49 -17.65 -23.89 -0.16
C PRO A 49 -17.41 -25.38 -0.42
N TYR A 50 -16.41 -26.01 0.18
CA TYR A 50 -16.15 -27.44 -0.04
C TYR A 50 -16.97 -28.32 0.89
N SER A 51 -17.15 -27.91 2.15
CA SER A 51 -18.05 -28.58 3.10
C SER A 51 -19.51 -28.17 2.97
N TRP A 52 -19.82 -27.14 2.16
CA TRP A 52 -21.17 -26.59 1.98
C TRP A 52 -21.82 -26.19 3.31
N ALA A 53 -21.00 -25.66 4.22
CA ALA A 53 -21.41 -25.34 5.57
C ALA A 53 -21.30 -23.84 5.85
N CYS A 54 -22.28 -23.31 6.56
CA CYS A 54 -22.24 -21.97 7.13
C CYS A 54 -21.74 -22.04 8.58
N VAL A 55 -20.65 -21.35 8.86
CA VAL A 55 -19.94 -21.40 10.15
C VAL A 55 -19.93 -20.03 10.83
N PRO A 56 -19.98 -19.96 12.17
CA PRO A 56 -19.87 -18.71 12.89
C PRO A 56 -18.47 -18.12 12.77
N ASN A 57 -18.41 -16.82 12.49
CA ASN A 57 -17.19 -16.05 12.35
C ASN A 57 -17.38 -14.63 12.93
N LYS A 58 -16.93 -14.46 14.17
CA LYS A 58 -16.99 -13.18 14.90
C LYS A 58 -15.91 -12.18 14.48
N GLN A 59 -15.00 -12.54 13.56
CA GLN A 59 -13.89 -11.69 13.16
C GLN A 59 -14.38 -10.59 12.20
N GLN A 60 -13.93 -9.35 12.44
CA GLN A 60 -14.16 -8.23 11.54
C GLN A 60 -12.81 -7.55 11.24
N PRO A 61 -12.32 -7.57 9.97
CA PRO A 61 -12.97 -8.09 8.76
C PRO A 61 -12.98 -9.62 8.67
N ALA A 62 -14.13 -10.21 8.34
CA ALA A 62 -14.32 -11.67 8.23
C ALA A 62 -13.43 -12.33 7.15
N LEU A 63 -12.82 -11.55 6.26
CA LEU A 63 -11.86 -12.01 5.26
C LEU A 63 -10.57 -12.53 5.88
N PHE A 64 -10.10 -11.93 6.98
CA PHE A 64 -8.83 -12.31 7.60
C PHE A 64 -8.97 -13.46 8.59
N ALA A 65 -10.19 -14.00 8.75
CA ALA A 65 -10.45 -15.08 9.68
C ALA A 65 -9.55 -16.33 9.44
N PRO A 66 -9.23 -16.72 8.19
CA PRO A 66 -8.29 -17.83 7.92
C PRO A 66 -6.85 -17.61 8.38
N LEU A 67 -6.44 -16.36 8.66
CA LEU A 67 -5.10 -16.06 9.19
C LEU A 67 -5.02 -16.31 10.70
N TYR A 68 -6.14 -16.15 11.42
CA TYR A 68 -6.18 -16.23 12.88
C TYR A 68 -6.74 -17.56 13.38
N HIS A 69 -7.62 -18.20 12.60
CA HIS A 69 -8.31 -19.44 12.94
C HIS A 69 -8.16 -20.44 11.80
N GLU A 70 -7.26 -21.41 11.95
CA GLU A 70 -7.02 -22.42 10.92
C GLU A 70 -8.18 -23.43 10.78
N ASP A 71 -8.98 -23.54 11.83
CA ASP A 71 -10.04 -24.52 12.07
C ASP A 71 -11.45 -23.89 11.97
N ILE A 72 -11.56 -22.76 11.26
CA ILE A 72 -12.85 -22.11 10.97
C ILE A 72 -13.76 -22.98 10.11
N CYS A 73 -13.18 -23.73 9.18
CA CYS A 73 -13.91 -24.65 8.32
C CYS A 73 -13.58 -26.11 8.67
N PRO A 74 -14.51 -27.06 8.48
CA PRO A 74 -14.30 -28.48 8.74
C PRO A 74 -13.04 -29.06 8.09
N ALA A 75 -12.69 -28.61 6.89
CA ALA A 75 -11.44 -28.99 6.23
C ALA A 75 -10.37 -27.87 6.32
N ARG A 76 -9.15 -28.23 6.71
CA ARG A 76 -8.04 -27.27 6.80
C ARG A 76 -7.63 -26.69 5.44
N ALA A 77 -7.84 -27.45 4.36
CA ALA A 77 -7.52 -27.00 3.00
C ALA A 77 -8.52 -25.95 2.48
N GLU A 78 -9.76 -25.95 2.94
CA GLU A 78 -10.81 -25.02 2.47
C GLU A 78 -10.77 -23.64 3.13
N ARG A 79 -9.94 -23.45 4.16
CA ARG A 79 -9.85 -22.17 4.88
C ARG A 79 -9.54 -20.98 3.97
N TRP A 80 -8.73 -21.16 2.93
CA TRP A 80 -8.38 -20.10 1.98
C TRP A 80 -9.47 -19.84 0.94
N GLU A 81 -10.41 -20.77 0.80
CA GLU A 81 -11.60 -20.65 -0.04
C GLU A 81 -12.83 -20.14 0.74
N LEU A 82 -12.63 -19.67 1.98
CA LEU A 82 -13.69 -19.07 2.78
C LEU A 82 -14.35 -17.90 2.03
N ARG A 83 -15.68 -17.89 2.02
CA ARG A 83 -16.49 -16.80 1.44
C ARG A 83 -17.12 -16.00 2.57
N SER A 84 -16.90 -14.69 2.57
CA SER A 84 -17.39 -13.79 3.61
C SER A 84 -17.87 -12.47 3.02
N LYS A 85 -18.67 -11.74 3.80
CA LYS A 85 -19.05 -10.36 3.48
C LYS A 85 -17.80 -9.48 3.65
N PRO A 86 -17.41 -8.64 2.67
CA PRO A 86 -18.23 -8.00 1.63
C PRO A 86 -18.12 -8.53 0.19
N PHE A 87 -17.26 -9.50 -0.11
CA PHE A 87 -16.92 -9.85 -1.51
C PHE A 87 -17.91 -10.79 -2.20
N GLY A 88 -18.89 -11.32 -1.46
CA GLY A 88 -19.96 -12.14 -1.99
C GLY A 88 -19.61 -13.62 -2.08
N CYS A 89 -20.37 -14.35 -2.90
CA CYS A 89 -20.25 -15.81 -3.04
C CYS A 89 -19.32 -16.27 -4.15
N SER A 90 -18.80 -15.36 -4.96
CA SER A 90 -17.95 -15.69 -6.11
C SER A 90 -16.46 -15.46 -5.85
N VAL A 91 -16.13 -14.82 -4.73
CA VAL A 91 -14.76 -14.41 -4.42
C VAL A 91 -14.33 -15.11 -3.14
N SER A 92 -13.21 -15.82 -3.20
CA SER A 92 -12.57 -16.40 -2.03
C SER A 92 -11.63 -15.42 -1.35
N THR A 93 -11.36 -15.67 -0.06
CA THR A 93 -10.31 -14.98 0.70
C THR A 93 -8.99 -14.93 -0.05
N TYR A 94 -8.60 -16.02 -0.70
CA TYR A 94 -7.37 -16.08 -1.50
C TYR A 94 -7.32 -15.05 -2.63
N THR A 95 -8.38 -14.95 -3.44
CA THR A 95 -8.44 -13.98 -4.55
C THR A 95 -8.49 -12.55 -4.02
N ALA A 96 -9.25 -12.29 -2.96
CA ALA A 96 -9.32 -10.95 -2.37
C ALA A 96 -7.95 -10.50 -1.80
N LEU A 97 -7.23 -11.38 -1.13
CA LEU A 97 -5.90 -11.07 -0.60
C LEU A 97 -4.87 -10.87 -1.70
N SER A 98 -4.84 -11.75 -2.70
CA SER A 98 -3.88 -11.64 -3.81
C SER A 98 -4.11 -10.39 -4.65
N THR A 99 -5.37 -10.05 -4.94
CA THR A 99 -5.72 -8.80 -5.65
C THR A 99 -5.36 -7.56 -4.83
N ALA A 100 -5.64 -7.56 -3.52
CA ALA A 100 -5.22 -6.47 -2.64
C ALA A 100 -3.69 -6.29 -2.64
N VAL A 101 -2.92 -7.37 -2.52
CA VAL A 101 -1.46 -7.33 -2.57
C VAL A 101 -0.97 -6.80 -3.93
N ALA A 102 -1.55 -7.27 -5.04
CA ALA A 102 -1.18 -6.82 -6.38
C ALA A 102 -1.43 -5.32 -6.60
N VAL A 103 -2.58 -4.81 -6.15
CA VAL A 103 -2.92 -3.37 -6.23
C VAL A 103 -1.94 -2.54 -5.40
N ASN A 104 -1.65 -2.94 -4.16
CA ASN A 104 -0.71 -2.21 -3.32
C ASN A 104 0.72 -2.22 -3.90
N ALA A 105 1.18 -3.37 -4.40
CA ALA A 105 2.50 -3.50 -5.02
C ALA A 105 2.62 -2.64 -6.29
N THR A 106 1.59 -2.61 -7.13
CA THR A 106 1.58 -1.77 -8.34
C THR A 106 1.56 -0.28 -8.01
N LEU A 107 0.77 0.16 -7.02
CA LEU A 107 0.78 1.54 -6.55
C LEU A 107 2.14 1.97 -6.01
N LEU A 108 2.78 1.11 -5.20
CA LEU A 108 4.13 1.35 -4.70
C LEU A 108 5.14 1.45 -5.85
N ALA A 109 5.07 0.53 -6.83
CA ALA A 109 5.96 0.57 -7.99
C ALA A 109 5.80 1.86 -8.79
N VAL A 110 4.56 2.29 -9.06
CA VAL A 110 4.27 3.55 -9.77
C VAL A 110 4.80 4.76 -8.99
N LEU A 111 4.59 4.78 -7.67
CA LEU A 111 5.10 5.86 -6.80
C LEU A 111 6.64 5.93 -6.85
N LEU A 112 7.32 4.79 -6.74
CA LEU A 112 8.78 4.72 -6.81
C LEU A 112 9.31 5.19 -8.16
N LEU A 113 8.69 4.77 -9.26
CA LEU A 113 9.05 5.21 -10.61
C LEU A 113 8.84 6.72 -10.79
N TRP A 114 7.75 7.26 -10.25
CA TRP A 114 7.47 8.69 -10.29
C TRP A 114 8.51 9.50 -9.51
N LEU A 115 8.83 9.10 -8.28
CA LEU A 115 9.87 9.72 -7.46
C LEU A 115 11.25 9.64 -8.13
N PHE A 116 11.57 8.49 -8.72
CA PHE A 116 12.81 8.29 -9.48
C PHE A 116 12.88 9.22 -10.69
N ALA A 117 11.80 9.34 -11.47
CA ALA A 117 11.73 10.26 -12.59
C ALA A 117 11.89 11.73 -12.15
N LEU A 118 11.28 12.13 -11.03
CA LEU A 118 11.45 13.46 -10.46
C LEU A 118 12.90 13.71 -10.01
N ALA A 119 13.53 12.75 -9.35
CA ALA A 119 14.93 12.83 -8.94
C ALA A 119 15.84 13.03 -10.16
N LEU A 120 15.67 12.21 -11.21
CA LEU A 120 16.41 12.35 -12.47
C LEU A 120 16.18 13.71 -13.13
N ARG A 121 14.93 14.21 -13.17
CA ARG A 121 14.61 15.54 -13.71
C ARG A 121 15.27 16.65 -12.90
N ARG A 122 15.29 16.57 -11.57
CA ARG A 122 15.96 17.55 -10.70
C ARG A 122 17.46 17.54 -10.88
N VAL A 123 18.08 16.36 -10.95
CA VAL A 123 19.51 16.21 -11.20
C VAL A 123 19.87 16.78 -12.57
N ARG A 124 19.11 16.45 -13.63
CA ARG A 124 19.31 16.99 -14.98
C ARG A 124 19.13 18.51 -15.05
N ARG A 125 18.16 19.09 -14.33
CA ARG A 125 18.01 20.54 -14.23
C ARG A 125 19.23 21.17 -13.55
N LYS A 126 19.63 20.65 -12.38
CA LYS A 126 20.79 21.15 -11.62
C LYS A 126 22.10 21.02 -12.40
N SER A 127 22.29 19.94 -13.16
CA SER A 127 23.48 19.76 -14.01
C SER A 127 23.49 20.76 -15.18
N ARG A 128 22.35 21.02 -15.82
CA ARG A 128 22.23 22.06 -16.86
C ARG A 128 22.54 23.45 -16.33
N THR A 129 22.01 23.82 -15.16
CA THR A 129 22.31 25.13 -14.55
C THR A 129 23.79 25.24 -14.17
N ARG A 130 24.37 24.18 -13.59
CA ARG A 130 25.82 24.13 -13.27
C ARG A 130 26.69 24.22 -14.52
N ALA A 131 26.32 23.54 -15.61
CA ALA A 131 27.04 23.62 -16.88
C ALA A 131 26.94 25.01 -17.53
N ALA A 132 25.77 25.67 -17.43
CA ALA A 132 25.59 27.05 -17.90
C ALA A 132 26.45 28.05 -17.09
N LEU A 133 26.46 27.93 -15.76
CA LEU A 133 27.32 28.72 -14.88
C LEU A 133 28.81 28.47 -15.14
N ALA A 134 29.21 27.21 -15.37
CA ALA A 134 30.59 26.87 -15.72
C ALA A 134 31.01 27.49 -17.07
N ARG A 135 30.14 27.46 -18.09
CA ARG A 135 30.36 28.15 -19.36
C ARG A 135 30.50 29.66 -19.17
N GLN A 136 29.62 30.31 -18.41
CA GLN A 136 29.72 31.75 -18.14
C GLN A 136 31.02 32.11 -17.41
N ARG A 137 31.45 31.32 -16.41
CA ARG A 137 32.74 31.53 -15.74
C ARG A 137 33.91 31.41 -16.70
N TYR A 138 33.93 30.38 -17.55
CA TYR A 138 34.99 30.17 -18.53
C TYR A 138 35.10 31.32 -19.53
N VAL A 139 33.96 31.81 -20.03
CA VAL A 139 33.91 32.97 -20.94
C VAL A 139 34.37 34.24 -20.21
N GLY A 140 33.89 34.51 -19.00
CA GLY A 140 34.31 35.67 -18.21
C GLY A 140 35.81 35.68 -17.90
N THR A 141 36.40 34.53 -17.60
CA THR A 141 37.86 34.42 -17.42
C THR A 141 38.62 34.64 -18.71
N LEU A 142 38.10 34.19 -19.87
CA LEU A 142 38.74 34.41 -21.16
C LEU A 142 38.82 35.91 -21.49
N TRP A 143 37.70 36.63 -21.36
CA TRP A 143 37.68 38.09 -21.60
C TRP A 143 38.55 38.88 -20.62
N ALA A 144 38.68 38.42 -19.37
CA ALA A 144 39.58 39.05 -18.39
C ALA A 144 41.08 38.87 -18.74
N THR A 145 41.43 37.92 -19.60
CA THR A 145 42.81 37.65 -20.02
C THR A 145 43.17 38.19 -21.40
N VAL A 146 42.22 38.81 -22.12
CA VAL A 146 42.51 39.49 -23.40
C VAL A 146 43.12 40.87 -23.09
N PRO A 147 44.35 41.16 -23.51
CA PRO A 147 44.92 42.49 -23.39
C PRO A 147 44.16 43.44 -24.31
N ASP A 148 43.77 44.60 -23.80
CA ASP A 148 43.10 45.65 -24.58
C ASP A 148 44.09 46.24 -25.61
N GLU A 149 44.01 45.78 -26.85
CA GLU A 149 44.81 46.26 -27.99
C GLU A 149 44.18 47.51 -28.64
N SER A 150 43.56 48.40 -27.84
CA SER A 150 42.87 49.59 -28.36
C SER A 150 43.77 50.83 -28.51
N GLN A 151 45.10 50.72 -28.35
CA GLN A 151 46.03 51.86 -28.42
C GLN A 151 47.11 51.76 -29.51
N ARG A 152 46.80 51.16 -30.67
CA ARG A 152 47.72 51.14 -31.84
C ARG A 152 47.05 51.67 -33.10
N GLY A 153 46.78 52.98 -33.12
CA GLY A 153 46.21 53.66 -34.27
C GLY A 153 46.48 55.15 -34.24
N GLY A 154 47.73 55.55 -34.46
CA GLY A 154 48.13 56.96 -34.51
C GLY A 154 49.54 57.13 -35.04
N GLY A 155 49.77 56.73 -36.29
CA GLY A 155 51.06 56.85 -36.98
C GLY A 155 50.84 57.23 -38.43
N GLU A 156 50.87 58.54 -38.66
CA GLU A 156 50.77 59.22 -39.96
C GLU A 156 51.76 58.62 -40.99
N THR A 157 51.25 58.13 -42.11
CA THR A 157 52.08 57.66 -43.22
C THR A 157 52.41 58.83 -44.14
N GLN A 158 53.64 59.33 -44.05
CA GLN A 158 54.19 60.31 -44.97
C GLN A 158 54.67 59.59 -46.26
N PRO A 159 54.24 60.00 -47.47
CA PRO A 159 54.73 59.38 -48.70
C PRO A 159 56.12 59.93 -49.08
N LEU A 160 57.05 59.02 -49.37
CA LEU A 160 58.38 59.32 -49.91
C LEU A 160 58.28 59.65 -51.41
N LEU A 161 58.81 60.81 -51.79
CA LEU A 161 59.05 61.24 -53.17
C LEU A 161 60.14 60.35 -53.81
N VAL A 162 59.79 59.68 -54.91
CA VAL A 162 60.74 59.00 -55.81
C VAL A 162 61.37 60.04 -56.73
N GLY A 163 62.69 60.18 -56.62
CA GLY A 163 63.49 61.06 -57.48
C GLY A 163 63.58 60.56 -58.92
N ARG A 164 63.75 61.52 -59.83
CA ARG A 164 64.20 61.33 -61.20
C ARG A 164 65.37 62.27 -61.46
#